data_AF-U5W1N4-F1
#
_entry.id   AF-U5W1N4-F1
#
_cell.length_a   1.000
_cell.length_b   1.000
_cell.length_c   1.000
_cell.angle_alpha   90.00
_cell.angle_beta   90.00
_cell.angle_gamma   90.00
#
_symmetry.space_group_name_H-M   'P 1'
#
loop_
_entity.id
_entity.type
_entity.pdbx_description
1 polymer ?
#
loop_
_entity_poly.entity_id
_entity_poly.type
_entity_poly.pdbx_seq_one_letter_code
_entity_poly.pdbx_strand_id
1 'polypeptide(L)'
;MISLTEPAAERLVADHAFAPGLPGFVGLAVDLLLDQPGLPPPVAGSLRHRPRLRHGFLTSRSERVLVVSGPPSPGLESSAARMTEDLPLALRVISGHQLAVLQEATDVVDPSAAGTATFATASAGLRVGLEAGLDAAGPYGLARRWHLANAVAPVLAAAFANSPLRLGRPTGWRSVRQALRRDLTPAPADADPRATWTALVMDSPVLGGPARTFREWAQSGPGDRPTITDLTRHLATVRPPVAARRYLEIDVADRQPGAGWRVPLAVTAALLDDPYAAAEAECATRALTGTPRLWERAARDGLTDPALGAAARECFVAAYGALARQGVSRDLRDAVADFLERYVLRGRCPADDVLDRATARP
;
A
#
# COMPACT_ATOMS: atom_id res chain seq x y z
N MET A 1 -1.02 23.27 25.29
CA MET A 1 -0.54 22.10 24.52
C MET A 1 0.97 22.06 24.62
N ILE A 2 1.57 20.88 24.83
CA ILE A 2 3.03 20.73 24.91
C ILE A 2 3.60 20.85 23.50
N SER A 3 4.48 21.82 23.29
CA SER A 3 5.21 21.99 22.03
C SER A 3 6.33 20.95 21.90
N LEU A 4 6.60 20.52 20.68
CA LEU A 4 7.61 19.53 20.34
C LEU A 4 8.82 20.20 19.69
N THR A 5 9.99 19.97 20.27
CA THR A 5 11.29 20.24 19.63
C THR A 5 11.63 19.10 18.66
N GLU A 6 12.49 19.36 17.68
CA GLU A 6 12.97 18.34 16.73
C GLU A 6 13.48 17.05 17.41
N PRO A 7 14.40 17.07 18.41
CA PRO A 7 14.87 15.83 19.04
C PRO A 7 13.76 15.05 19.76
N ALA A 8 12.76 15.75 20.28
CA ALA A 8 11.62 15.13 20.95
C ALA A 8 10.68 14.48 19.93
N ALA A 9 10.46 15.12 18.79
CA ALA A 9 9.69 14.56 17.68
C ALA A 9 10.37 13.33 17.08
N GLU A 10 11.69 13.40 16.82
CA GLU A 10 12.46 12.27 16.29
C GLU A 10 12.37 11.04 17.18
N ARG A 11 12.57 11.22 18.49
CA ARG A 11 12.43 10.13 19.47
C ARG A 11 11.02 9.53 19.46
N LEU A 12 9.98 10.37 19.47
CA LEU A 12 8.59 9.89 19.42
C LEU A 12 8.29 9.10 18.13
N VAL A 13 8.84 9.53 17.00
CA VAL A 13 8.68 8.80 15.73
C VAL A 13 9.40 7.46 15.78
N ALA A 14 10.65 7.43 16.24
CA ALA A 14 11.46 6.21 16.34
C ALA A 14 10.84 5.17 17.31
N ASP A 15 10.35 5.64 18.46
CA ASP A 15 9.71 4.80 19.49
C ASP A 15 8.37 4.23 19.01
N HIS A 16 7.64 4.97 18.16
CA HIS A 16 6.36 4.53 17.62
C HIS A 16 6.48 3.72 16.33
N ALA A 17 7.65 3.70 15.68
CA ALA A 17 7.84 3.12 14.35
C ALA A 17 7.45 1.62 14.31
N PHE A 18 7.99 0.83 15.24
CA PHE A 18 7.82 -0.63 15.27
C PHE A 18 7.54 -1.14 16.68
N ALA A 19 6.52 -1.98 16.79
CA ALA A 19 6.28 -2.84 17.93
C ALA A 19 6.85 -4.23 17.60
N PRO A 20 7.81 -4.75 18.38
CA PRO A 20 8.38 -6.06 18.15
C PRO A 20 7.31 -7.14 18.20
N GLY A 21 7.34 -8.05 17.23
CA GLY A 21 6.38 -9.14 17.14
C GLY A 21 6.79 -10.15 16.08
N LEU A 22 6.59 -11.43 16.38
CA LEU A 22 6.71 -12.49 15.38
C LEU A 22 5.53 -12.42 14.41
N PRO A 23 5.70 -12.84 13.15
CA PRO A 23 4.59 -12.96 12.21
C PRO A 23 3.47 -13.84 12.74
N GLY A 24 2.24 -13.36 12.62
CA GLY A 24 1.06 -14.08 13.12
C GLY A 24 -0.27 -13.36 12.86
N PHE A 25 -0.24 -12.04 12.67
CA PHE A 25 -1.41 -11.22 12.39
C PHE A 25 -1.28 -10.48 11.06
N VAL A 26 -2.35 -10.57 10.28
CA VAL A 26 -2.46 -9.91 8.98
C VAL A 26 -3.63 -8.93 9.02
N GLY A 27 -3.36 -7.68 8.68
CA GLY A 27 -4.35 -6.63 8.46
C GLY A 27 -4.51 -6.31 6.98
N LEU A 28 -5.71 -5.92 6.57
CA LEU A 28 -5.98 -5.44 5.22
C LEU A 28 -6.88 -4.21 5.27
N ALA A 29 -6.53 -3.19 4.50
CA ALA A 29 -7.43 -2.11 4.13
C ALA A 29 -7.58 -2.05 2.60
N VAL A 30 -8.82 -1.90 2.13
CA VAL A 30 -9.16 -1.79 0.71
C VAL A 30 -9.84 -0.46 0.46
N ASP A 31 -9.26 0.34 -0.41
CA ASP A 31 -9.86 1.59 -0.86
C ASP A 31 -10.89 1.32 -1.97
N LEU A 32 -12.01 2.03 -1.92
CA LEU A 32 -13.09 2.00 -2.89
C LEU A 32 -13.21 3.41 -3.49
N LEU A 33 -12.77 3.56 -4.75
CA LEU A 33 -12.87 4.81 -5.48
C LEU A 33 -14.27 4.95 -6.09
N LEU A 34 -14.95 6.02 -5.75
CA LEU A 34 -16.29 6.33 -6.24
C LEU A 34 -16.22 7.00 -7.61
N ASP A 35 -17.18 6.64 -8.47
CA ASP A 35 -17.37 7.19 -9.82
C ASP A 35 -17.65 8.69 -9.82
N GLN A 36 -18.30 9.17 -8.76
CA GLN A 36 -18.62 10.58 -8.52
C GLN A 36 -18.26 10.98 -7.07
N PRO A 37 -18.34 12.29 -6.72
CA PRO A 37 -18.18 12.75 -5.34
C PRO A 37 -19.11 12.00 -4.36
N GLY A 38 -18.69 11.93 -3.09
CA GLY A 38 -19.07 10.90 -2.13
C GLY A 38 -20.50 10.80 -1.68
N LEU A 39 -20.65 10.03 -0.60
CA LEU A 39 -21.93 9.82 0.06
C LEU A 39 -22.53 11.15 0.55
N PRO A 40 -23.87 11.26 0.64
CA PRO A 40 -24.53 12.46 1.14
C PRO A 40 -23.98 12.94 2.50
N PRO A 41 -23.94 14.25 2.79
CA PRO A 41 -23.30 14.80 3.99
C PRO A 41 -23.67 14.13 5.32
N PRO A 42 -24.94 13.73 5.59
CA PRO A 42 -25.28 13.01 6.81
C PRO A 42 -24.56 11.66 6.93
N VAL A 43 -24.46 10.93 5.82
CA VAL A 43 -23.78 9.63 5.76
C VAL A 43 -22.27 9.81 5.82
N ALA A 44 -21.71 10.75 5.05
CA ALA A 44 -20.29 11.10 5.10
C ALA A 44 -19.86 11.57 6.51
N GLY A 45 -20.72 12.32 7.20
CA GLY A 45 -20.53 12.69 8.61
C GLY A 45 -20.43 11.48 9.53
N SER A 46 -21.32 10.49 9.35
CA SER A 46 -21.30 9.25 10.14
C SER A 46 -19.99 8.46 9.98
N LEU A 47 -19.36 8.50 8.80
CA LEU A 47 -18.09 7.81 8.54
C LEU A 47 -16.93 8.34 9.40
N ARG A 48 -17.02 9.58 9.91
CA ARG A 48 -16.04 10.14 10.86
C ARG A 48 -16.02 9.36 12.18
N HIS A 49 -17.13 8.73 12.55
CA HIS A 49 -17.26 7.91 13.74
C HIS A 49 -16.87 6.44 13.52
N ARG A 50 -16.34 6.09 12.34
CA ARG A 50 -15.92 4.73 11.97
C ARG A 50 -17.03 3.69 12.23
N PRO A 51 -18.15 3.74 11.49
CA PRO A 51 -19.21 2.75 11.64
C PRO A 51 -18.64 1.34 11.46
N ARG A 52 -19.08 0.45 12.36
CA ARG A 52 -18.66 -0.95 12.36
C ARG A 52 -19.33 -1.70 11.22
N LEU A 53 -18.53 -2.50 10.52
CA LEU A 53 -19.01 -3.59 9.69
C LEU A 53 -19.12 -4.85 10.55
N ARG A 54 -19.15 -6.04 9.94
CA ARG A 54 -19.22 -7.30 10.70
C ARG A 54 -17.96 -7.51 11.54
N HIS A 55 -16.78 -7.18 10.98
CA HIS A 55 -15.50 -7.33 11.68
C HIS A 55 -14.73 -6.02 11.82
N GLY A 56 -14.72 -5.24 10.75
CA GLY A 56 -13.92 -4.03 10.61
C GLY A 56 -14.74 -2.76 10.63
N PHE A 57 -14.27 -1.78 9.85
CA PHE A 57 -14.85 -0.45 9.79
C PHE A 57 -14.93 0.06 8.36
N LEU A 58 -15.97 0.84 8.08
CA LEU A 58 -16.05 1.66 6.88
C LEU A 58 -15.70 3.11 7.24
N THR A 59 -14.74 3.69 6.53
CA THR A 59 -14.32 5.09 6.73
C THR A 59 -14.22 5.80 5.40
N SER A 60 -14.07 7.13 5.42
CA SER A 60 -13.75 7.94 4.24
C SER A 60 -12.36 8.55 4.41
N ARG A 61 -11.58 8.48 3.33
CA ARG A 61 -10.29 9.16 3.21
C ARG A 61 -10.43 10.49 2.46
N SER A 62 -11.35 10.56 1.51
CA SER A 62 -11.76 11.78 0.82
C SER A 62 -13.22 11.65 0.41
N GLU A 63 -13.79 12.72 -0.14
CA GLU A 63 -15.13 12.67 -0.74
C GLU A 63 -15.25 11.54 -1.77
N ARG A 64 -14.19 11.15 -2.47
CA ARG A 64 -14.28 10.10 -3.50
C ARG A 64 -13.73 8.74 -3.08
N VAL A 65 -13.12 8.62 -1.92
CA VAL A 65 -12.46 7.37 -1.52
C VAL A 65 -12.95 6.91 -0.17
N LEU A 66 -13.68 5.79 -0.19
CA LEU A 66 -14.06 5.05 1.00
C LEU A 66 -13.01 3.97 1.29
N VAL A 67 -12.88 3.58 2.54
CA VAL A 67 -11.89 2.58 2.98
C VAL A 67 -12.57 1.56 3.88
N VAL A 68 -12.53 0.30 3.46
CA VAL A 68 -12.90 -0.85 4.29
C VAL A 68 -11.63 -1.31 4.98
N SER A 69 -11.58 -1.21 6.30
CA SER A 69 -10.43 -1.63 7.11
C SER A 69 -10.80 -2.82 7.97
N GLY A 70 -10.17 -3.97 7.70
CA GLY A 70 -10.30 -5.17 8.52
C GLY A 70 -9.49 -5.06 9.82
N PRO A 71 -9.90 -5.77 10.88
CA PRO A 71 -9.10 -5.84 12.11
C PRO A 71 -7.83 -6.67 11.87
N PRO A 72 -6.77 -6.47 12.69
CA PRO A 72 -5.68 -7.44 12.77
C PRO A 72 -6.24 -8.84 13.00
N SER A 73 -5.90 -9.77 12.11
CA SER A 73 -6.51 -11.10 12.08
C SER A 73 -5.45 -12.19 12.22
N PRO A 74 -5.70 -13.26 13.01
CA PRO A 74 -4.71 -14.32 13.23
C PRO A 74 -4.52 -15.10 11.93
N GLY A 75 -3.45 -14.80 11.21
CA GLY A 75 -3.10 -15.36 9.92
C GLY A 75 -3.87 -14.79 8.72
N LEU A 76 -3.33 -15.13 7.54
CA LEU A 76 -3.83 -14.73 6.23
C LEU A 76 -5.28 -15.15 5.99
N GLU A 77 -5.64 -16.40 6.30
CA GLU A 77 -6.98 -16.94 6.05
C GLU A 77 -8.05 -16.21 6.86
N SER A 78 -7.80 -15.94 8.14
CA SER A 78 -8.72 -15.17 8.98
C SER A 78 -8.92 -13.76 8.44
N SER A 79 -7.85 -13.12 7.97
CA SER A 79 -7.92 -11.79 7.35
C SER A 79 -8.75 -11.81 6.07
N ALA A 80 -8.50 -12.77 5.18
CA ALA A 80 -9.24 -12.93 3.94
C ALA A 80 -10.72 -13.27 4.18
N ALA A 81 -11.04 -14.16 5.11
CA ALA A 81 -12.42 -14.52 5.44
C ALA A 81 -13.21 -13.30 5.94
N ARG A 82 -12.65 -12.54 6.89
CA ARG A 82 -13.30 -11.33 7.44
C ARG A 82 -13.55 -10.28 6.37
N MET A 83 -12.57 -10.04 5.50
CA MET A 83 -12.70 -9.07 4.41
C MET A 83 -13.68 -9.53 3.32
N THR A 84 -13.80 -10.84 3.09
CA THR A 84 -14.81 -11.42 2.18
C THR A 84 -16.23 -11.15 2.68
N GLU A 85 -16.44 -11.04 3.99
CA GLU A 85 -17.75 -10.73 4.56
C GLU A 85 -18.02 -9.21 4.62
N ASP A 86 -17.01 -8.39 4.93
CA ASP A 86 -17.16 -6.94 5.10
C ASP A 86 -17.25 -6.17 3.77
N LEU A 87 -16.49 -6.54 2.74
CA LEU A 87 -16.48 -5.81 1.47
C LEU A 87 -17.85 -5.79 0.78
N PRO A 88 -18.60 -6.90 0.67
CA PRO A 88 -19.95 -6.88 0.11
C PRO A 88 -20.91 -5.98 0.89
N LEU A 89 -20.78 -5.88 2.22
CA LEU A 89 -21.61 -4.98 3.02
C LEU A 89 -21.34 -3.51 2.69
N ALA A 90 -20.07 -3.13 2.57
CA ALA A 90 -19.70 -1.77 2.15
C ALA A 90 -20.21 -1.46 0.74
N LEU A 91 -20.08 -2.40 -0.21
CA LEU A 91 -20.60 -2.23 -1.56
C LEU A 91 -22.12 -2.07 -1.60
N ARG A 92 -22.87 -2.79 -0.75
CA ARG A 92 -24.32 -2.61 -0.61
C ARG A 92 -24.69 -1.21 -0.13
N VAL A 93 -23.99 -0.68 0.89
CA VAL A 93 -24.19 0.69 1.36
C VAL A 93 -23.97 1.70 0.23
N ILE A 94 -22.88 1.56 -0.51
CA ILE A 94 -22.55 2.45 -1.64
C ILE A 94 -23.64 2.38 -2.72
N SER A 95 -24.02 1.16 -3.15
CA SER A 95 -25.06 0.97 -4.17
C SER A 95 -26.44 1.47 -3.73
N GLY A 96 -26.75 1.40 -2.43
CA GLY A 96 -28.01 1.91 -1.86
C GLY A 96 -28.15 3.42 -2.01
N HIS A 97 -27.04 4.14 -2.21
CA HIS A 97 -26.99 5.56 -2.50
C HIS A 97 -26.80 5.87 -3.99
N GLN A 98 -27.02 4.89 -4.88
CA GLN A 98 -26.86 5.04 -6.35
C GLN A 98 -25.45 5.46 -6.78
N LEU A 99 -24.44 5.14 -5.97
CA LEU A 99 -23.03 5.34 -6.30
C LEU A 99 -22.42 4.05 -6.81
N ALA A 100 -21.40 4.14 -7.67
CA ALA A 100 -20.63 3.01 -8.13
C ALA A 100 -19.17 3.09 -7.66
N VAL A 101 -18.54 1.92 -7.53
CA VAL A 101 -17.10 1.82 -7.29
C VAL A 101 -16.40 1.52 -8.60
N LEU A 102 -15.44 2.36 -8.96
CA LEU A 102 -14.59 2.16 -10.12
C LEU A 102 -13.72 0.90 -9.96
N GLN A 103 -13.51 0.18 -11.05
CA GLN A 103 -12.69 -1.03 -11.04
C GLN A 103 -11.20 -0.69 -11.09
N GLU A 104 -10.86 0.44 -11.69
CA GLU A 104 -9.52 1.01 -11.78
C GLU A 104 -9.18 1.83 -10.52
N ALA A 105 -7.88 1.90 -10.22
CA ALA A 105 -7.40 2.62 -9.04
C ALA A 105 -7.39 4.15 -9.17
N THR A 106 -7.56 4.70 -10.38
CA THR A 106 -7.69 6.15 -10.63
C THR A 106 -8.61 6.38 -11.82
N ASP A 107 -9.10 7.61 -11.96
CA ASP A 107 -9.88 8.01 -13.14
C ASP A 107 -9.61 9.46 -13.56
N VAL A 108 -9.79 10.44 -12.68
CA VAL A 108 -9.68 11.87 -13.08
C VAL A 108 -8.27 12.46 -12.94
N VAL A 109 -7.36 11.72 -12.33
CA VAL A 109 -6.05 12.23 -11.89
C VAL A 109 -5.06 12.34 -13.03
N ASP A 110 -4.38 13.49 -13.12
CA ASP A 110 -3.26 13.66 -14.04
C ASP A 110 -1.99 13.02 -13.45
N PRO A 111 -1.29 12.12 -14.18
CA PRO A 111 -0.05 11.50 -13.70
C PRO A 111 1.09 12.50 -13.43
N SER A 112 1.04 13.68 -14.05
CA SER A 112 2.00 14.76 -13.81
C SER A 112 1.73 15.52 -12.51
N ALA A 113 0.54 15.40 -11.92
CA ALA A 113 0.17 16.03 -10.66
C ALA A 113 0.84 15.29 -9.48
N ALA A 114 2.16 15.36 -9.39
CA ALA A 114 2.93 14.77 -8.31
C ALA A 114 2.51 15.35 -6.96
N GLY A 115 2.31 14.49 -5.96
CA GLY A 115 2.02 14.94 -4.61
C GLY A 115 1.22 13.96 -3.76
N THR A 116 1.63 13.83 -2.50
CA THR A 116 0.97 13.01 -1.48
C THR A 116 -0.49 13.41 -1.25
N ALA A 117 -0.84 14.69 -1.44
CA ALA A 117 -2.22 15.17 -1.35
C ALA A 117 -3.12 14.60 -2.46
N THR A 118 -2.68 14.65 -3.73
CA THR A 118 -3.38 14.07 -4.89
C THR A 118 -3.53 12.56 -4.73
N PHE A 119 -2.45 11.89 -4.37
CA PHE A 119 -2.46 10.47 -4.07
C PHE A 119 -3.50 10.11 -2.99
N ALA A 120 -3.52 10.88 -1.90
CA ALA A 120 -4.39 10.67 -0.76
C ALA A 120 -5.86 11.03 -1.02
N THR A 121 -6.23 11.63 -2.15
CA THR A 121 -7.62 12.09 -2.36
C THR A 121 -8.32 11.48 -3.57
N ALA A 122 -7.57 10.97 -4.55
CA ALA A 122 -8.16 10.56 -5.83
C ALA A 122 -7.59 9.24 -6.41
N SER A 123 -6.92 8.44 -5.58
CA SER A 123 -6.49 7.07 -5.94
C SER A 123 -7.06 6.04 -4.96
N ALA A 124 -7.18 4.78 -5.37
CA ALA A 124 -7.55 3.65 -4.53
C ALA A 124 -6.52 2.51 -4.64
N GLY A 125 -6.11 1.96 -3.51
CA GLY A 125 -5.22 0.81 -3.45
C GLY A 125 -5.61 -0.21 -2.39
N LEU A 126 -4.66 -1.06 -2.06
CA LEU A 126 -4.71 -1.96 -0.91
C LEU A 126 -3.51 -1.71 -0.01
N ARG A 127 -3.76 -1.82 1.30
CA ARG A 127 -2.72 -1.78 2.32
C ARG A 127 -2.72 -3.07 3.11
N VAL A 128 -1.59 -3.76 3.11
CA VAL A 128 -1.38 -4.97 3.91
C VAL A 128 -0.57 -4.58 5.14
N GLY A 129 -1.07 -4.89 6.33
CA GLY A 129 -0.37 -4.69 7.60
C GLY A 129 0.13 -6.01 8.14
N LEU A 130 1.42 -6.12 8.45
CA LEU A 130 2.08 -7.33 8.97
C LEU A 130 2.94 -6.97 10.19
N GLU A 131 3.19 -7.90 11.11
CA GLU A 131 4.13 -7.62 12.20
C GLU A 131 5.52 -7.21 11.70
N ALA A 132 6.18 -6.37 12.48
CA ALA A 132 7.45 -5.79 12.05
C ALA A 132 8.63 -6.77 12.13
N GLY A 133 8.53 -7.81 12.96
CA GLY A 133 9.65 -8.65 13.34
C GLY A 133 10.21 -8.32 14.72
N LEU A 134 11.25 -9.02 15.13
CA LEU A 134 11.93 -8.83 16.40
C LEU A 134 13.12 -7.87 16.26
N ASP A 135 13.47 -7.14 17.32
CA ASP A 135 14.73 -6.37 17.41
C ASP A 135 15.93 -7.31 17.61
N ALA A 136 16.05 -8.33 16.76
CA ALA A 136 17.11 -9.33 16.76
C ALA A 136 17.45 -9.74 15.32
N ALA A 137 18.65 -10.29 15.12
CA ALA A 137 19.00 -10.91 13.86
C ALA A 137 18.18 -12.20 13.62
N GLY A 138 18.12 -12.64 12.36
CA GLY A 138 17.51 -13.91 11.97
C GLY A 138 16.33 -13.75 11.01
N PRO A 139 15.63 -14.86 10.72
CA PRO A 139 14.63 -14.91 9.66
C PRO A 139 13.46 -13.94 9.88
N TYR A 140 13.14 -13.63 11.14
CA TYR A 140 12.07 -12.72 11.56
C TYR A 140 12.59 -11.40 12.13
N GLY A 141 13.84 -11.05 11.85
CA GLY A 141 14.44 -9.80 12.32
C GLY A 141 13.82 -8.57 11.64
N LEU A 142 13.63 -7.49 12.40
CA LEU A 142 13.06 -6.23 11.95
C LEU A 142 13.80 -5.67 10.72
N ALA A 143 15.13 -5.58 10.79
CA ALA A 143 15.94 -5.05 9.70
C ALA A 143 15.73 -5.86 8.41
N ARG A 144 15.83 -7.19 8.50
CA ARG A 144 15.61 -8.08 7.35
C ARG A 144 14.24 -7.87 6.72
N ARG A 145 13.18 -7.86 7.54
CA ARG A 145 11.79 -7.69 7.05
C ARG A 145 11.56 -6.30 6.45
N TRP A 146 12.12 -5.25 7.04
CA TRP A 146 12.07 -3.89 6.50
C TRP A 146 12.76 -3.78 5.14
N HIS A 147 13.97 -4.34 5.00
CA HIS A 147 14.71 -4.33 3.74
C HIS A 147 14.00 -5.14 2.66
N LEU A 148 13.54 -6.35 3.00
CA LEU A 148 12.78 -7.19 2.07
C LEU A 148 11.50 -6.48 1.62
N ALA A 149 10.72 -5.89 2.53
CA ALA A 149 9.51 -5.15 2.18
C ALA A 149 9.78 -4.04 1.17
N ASN A 150 10.86 -3.27 1.36
CA ASN A 150 11.27 -2.22 0.41
C ASN A 150 11.78 -2.79 -0.92
N ALA A 151 12.47 -3.93 -0.90
CA ALA A 151 12.99 -4.58 -2.11
C ALA A 151 11.87 -5.16 -2.99
N VAL A 152 10.83 -5.77 -2.39
CA VAL A 152 9.69 -6.33 -3.15
C VAL A 152 8.65 -5.28 -3.52
N ALA A 153 8.60 -4.14 -2.84
CA ALA A 153 7.64 -3.08 -3.08
C ALA A 153 7.47 -2.67 -4.57
N PRO A 154 8.53 -2.39 -5.34
CA PRO A 154 8.40 -2.07 -6.77
C PRO A 154 7.93 -3.27 -7.62
N VAL A 155 8.28 -4.50 -7.24
CA VAL A 155 7.82 -5.72 -7.92
C VAL A 155 6.31 -5.92 -7.73
N LEU A 156 5.82 -5.75 -6.49
CA LEU A 156 4.40 -5.82 -6.18
C LEU A 156 3.63 -4.67 -6.84
N ALA A 157 4.17 -3.46 -6.84
CA ALA A 157 3.59 -2.31 -7.55
C ALA A 157 3.41 -2.59 -9.04
N ALA A 158 4.44 -3.16 -9.69
CA ALA A 158 4.40 -3.51 -11.11
C ALA A 158 3.42 -4.65 -11.41
N ALA A 159 3.42 -5.70 -10.58
CA ALA A 159 2.54 -6.87 -10.77
C ALA A 159 1.05 -6.53 -10.58
N PHE A 160 0.75 -5.65 -9.63
CA PHE A 160 -0.62 -5.27 -9.27
C PHE A 160 -1.07 -3.92 -9.85
N ALA A 161 -0.38 -3.39 -10.87
CA ALA A 161 -0.78 -2.16 -11.53
C ALA A 161 -2.17 -2.29 -12.18
N ASN A 162 -3.07 -1.33 -11.90
CA ASN A 162 -4.46 -1.33 -12.37
C ASN A 162 -5.06 0.10 -12.43
N SER A 163 -4.25 1.08 -12.85
CA SER A 163 -4.72 2.45 -13.07
C SER A 163 -4.12 3.07 -14.34
N PRO A 164 -4.39 2.52 -15.54
CA PRO A 164 -3.75 3.03 -16.75
C PRO A 164 -4.49 4.19 -17.43
N LEU A 165 -5.74 4.45 -17.05
CA LEU A 165 -6.61 5.41 -17.72
C LEU A 165 -6.74 6.71 -16.94
N ARG A 166 -6.98 7.78 -17.70
CA ARG A 166 -7.52 9.05 -17.21
C ARG A 166 -8.70 9.47 -18.07
N LEU A 167 -9.88 9.64 -17.46
CA LEU A 167 -11.12 9.98 -18.17
C LEU A 167 -11.35 9.05 -19.39
N GLY A 168 -11.15 7.75 -19.17
CA GLY A 168 -11.26 6.71 -20.20
C GLY A 168 -10.14 6.67 -21.25
N ARG A 169 -9.13 7.55 -21.19
CA ARG A 169 -8.01 7.59 -22.15
C ARG A 169 -6.72 7.02 -21.55
N PRO A 170 -5.93 6.23 -22.31
CA PRO A 170 -4.63 5.77 -21.86
C PRO A 170 -3.69 6.92 -21.47
N THR A 171 -3.00 6.77 -20.34
CA THR A 171 -2.08 7.79 -19.80
C THR A 171 -0.62 7.57 -20.16
N GLY A 172 -0.29 6.40 -20.72
CA GLY A 172 1.09 5.93 -20.88
C GLY A 172 1.70 5.34 -19.60
N TRP A 173 0.93 5.23 -18.52
CA TRP A 173 1.30 4.53 -17.28
C TRP A 173 0.43 3.29 -17.11
N ARG A 174 0.96 2.25 -16.44
CA ARG A 174 0.15 1.12 -15.96
C ARG A 174 -0.46 1.39 -14.59
N SER A 175 0.26 2.13 -13.76
CA SER A 175 -0.22 2.62 -12.48
C SER A 175 0.00 4.13 -12.35
N VAL A 176 -1.03 4.91 -12.66
CA VAL A 176 -1.05 6.34 -12.33
C VAL A 176 -0.93 6.54 -10.82
N ARG A 177 -1.54 5.65 -10.01
CA ARG A 177 -1.44 5.69 -8.55
C ARG A 177 0.02 5.68 -8.07
N GLN A 178 0.86 4.81 -8.64
CA GLN A 178 2.29 4.78 -8.29
C GLN A 178 3.09 5.90 -8.96
N ALA A 179 2.66 6.36 -10.14
CA ALA A 179 3.26 7.53 -10.78
C ALA A 179 3.22 8.78 -9.88
N LEU A 180 2.16 8.97 -9.09
CA LEU A 180 2.01 10.08 -8.13
C LEU A 180 3.04 10.07 -6.99
N ARG A 181 3.73 8.94 -6.79
CA ARG A 181 4.65 8.67 -5.68
C ARG A 181 6.06 8.29 -6.13
N ARG A 182 6.34 8.35 -7.43
CA ARG A 182 7.61 7.96 -8.03
C ARG A 182 8.82 8.75 -7.51
N ASP A 183 8.58 9.98 -7.04
CA ASP A 183 9.60 10.89 -6.53
C ASP A 183 9.86 10.70 -5.02
N LEU A 184 9.14 9.78 -4.35
CA LEU A 184 9.47 9.42 -2.97
C LEU A 184 10.80 8.68 -2.95
N THR A 185 11.74 9.21 -2.18
CA THR A 185 13.07 8.60 -2.02
C THR A 185 12.92 7.18 -1.47
N PRO A 186 13.44 6.16 -2.16
CA PRO A 186 13.48 4.81 -1.63
C PRO A 186 14.27 4.77 -0.32
N ALA A 187 13.90 3.87 0.59
CA ALA A 187 14.74 3.56 1.74
C ALA A 187 16.13 3.12 1.25
N PRO A 188 17.23 3.66 1.80
CA PRO A 188 18.56 3.20 1.45
C PRO A 188 18.71 1.71 1.78
N ALA A 189 19.47 0.99 0.96
CA ALA A 189 19.83 -0.39 1.27
C ALA A 189 20.59 -0.43 2.61
N ASP A 190 20.30 -1.44 3.43
CA ASP A 190 20.98 -1.73 4.70
C ASP A 190 20.94 -0.62 5.77
N ALA A 191 20.14 0.44 5.57
CA ALA A 191 19.97 1.50 6.56
C ALA A 191 19.11 1.06 7.76
N ASP A 192 19.43 1.57 8.96
CA ASP A 192 18.63 1.31 10.16
C ASP A 192 17.15 1.66 9.92
N PRO A 193 16.20 0.71 10.15
CA PRO A 193 14.79 0.93 9.86
C PRO A 193 14.18 2.13 10.60
N ARG A 194 14.56 2.33 11.87
CA ARG A 194 13.98 3.39 12.72
C ARG A 194 14.51 4.75 12.30
N ALA A 195 15.81 4.86 12.03
CA ALA A 195 16.42 6.07 11.51
C ALA A 195 15.86 6.43 10.13
N THR A 196 15.74 5.44 9.23
CA THR A 196 15.19 5.64 7.88
C THR A 196 13.75 6.15 7.93
N TRP A 197 12.90 5.51 8.73
CA TRP A 197 11.51 5.96 8.92
C TRP A 197 11.44 7.35 9.56
N THR A 198 12.26 7.61 10.56
CA THR A 198 12.29 8.90 11.26
C THR A 198 12.71 10.03 10.33
N ALA A 199 13.80 9.86 9.58
CA ALA A 199 14.24 10.83 8.58
C ALA A 199 13.13 11.11 7.57
N LEU A 200 12.52 10.07 7.01
CA LEU A 200 11.42 10.22 6.04
C LEU A 200 10.24 11.02 6.61
N VAL A 201 9.82 10.74 7.84
CA VAL A 201 8.71 11.45 8.48
C VAL A 201 9.09 12.91 8.74
N MET A 202 10.28 13.17 9.27
CA MET A 202 10.73 14.51 9.60
C MET A 202 10.94 15.38 8.36
N ASP A 203 11.45 14.79 7.28
CA ASP A 203 11.78 15.48 6.03
C ASP A 203 10.59 15.56 5.05
N SER A 204 9.45 14.94 5.40
CA SER A 204 8.22 15.05 4.61
C SER A 204 7.54 16.42 4.82
N PRO A 205 7.00 17.04 3.75
CA PRO A 205 6.19 18.25 3.85
C PRO A 205 4.93 18.06 4.71
N VAL A 206 4.55 19.08 5.46
CA VAL A 206 3.34 19.05 6.29
C VAL A 206 2.10 19.37 5.45
N LEU A 207 1.22 18.38 5.25
CA LEU A 207 -0.02 18.59 4.51
C LEU A 207 -1.09 19.29 5.36
N GLY A 208 -1.71 20.34 4.80
CA GLY A 208 -2.76 21.13 5.48
C GLY A 208 -2.23 21.94 6.67
N GLY A 209 -0.93 22.17 6.74
CA GLY A 209 -0.25 22.96 7.76
C GLY A 209 0.75 23.94 7.13
N PRO A 210 1.82 24.31 7.84
CA PRO A 210 2.82 25.24 7.30
C PRO A 210 3.53 24.63 6.08
N ALA A 211 3.83 25.46 5.08
CA ALA A 211 4.46 25.05 3.81
C ALA A 211 5.97 24.76 3.96
N ARG A 212 6.31 23.80 4.81
CA ARG A 212 7.66 23.36 5.16
C ARG A 212 7.63 21.89 5.59
N THR A 213 8.79 21.28 5.79
CA THR A 213 8.92 19.94 6.38
C THR A 213 8.58 19.94 7.86
N PHE A 214 8.28 18.76 8.42
CA PHE A 214 8.03 18.66 9.86
C PHE A 214 9.28 19.01 10.68
N ARG A 215 10.49 18.69 10.17
CA ARG A 215 11.78 19.08 10.75
C ARG A 215 11.91 20.58 10.89
N GLU A 216 11.72 21.32 9.80
CA GLU A 216 11.79 22.79 9.80
C GLU A 216 10.74 23.41 10.72
N TRP A 217 9.56 22.77 10.83
CA TRP A 217 8.53 23.22 11.77
C TRP A 217 8.94 22.98 13.24
N ALA A 218 9.52 21.82 13.54
CA ALA A 218 9.98 21.49 14.89
C ALA A 218 11.17 22.37 15.36
N GLN A 219 11.90 22.96 14.41
CA GLN A 219 12.98 23.93 14.66
C GLN A 219 12.48 25.37 14.89
N SER A 220 11.18 25.65 14.72
CA SER A 220 10.59 26.98 14.97
C SER A 220 10.82 27.51 16.39
N GLY A 221 10.63 28.82 16.54
CA GLY A 221 10.63 29.49 17.84
C GLY A 221 9.47 29.07 18.77
N PRO A 222 9.59 29.35 20.07
CA PRO A 222 8.50 29.14 21.03
C PRO A 222 7.20 29.82 20.57
N GLY A 223 6.08 29.09 20.58
CA GLY A 223 4.77 29.57 20.12
C GLY A 223 4.37 29.08 18.71
N ASP A 224 5.34 28.81 17.84
CA ASP A 224 5.11 28.30 16.48
C ASP A 224 5.52 26.82 16.30
N ARG A 225 6.07 26.18 17.34
CA ARG A 225 6.43 24.74 17.29
C ARG A 225 5.20 23.83 17.19
N PRO A 226 5.32 22.67 16.50
CA PRO A 226 4.25 21.69 16.41
C PRO A 226 3.96 21.07 17.78
N THR A 227 2.76 20.49 17.91
CA THR A 227 2.35 19.72 19.07
C THR A 227 2.37 18.21 18.78
N ILE A 228 2.20 17.38 19.81
CA ILE A 228 2.01 15.91 19.63
C ILE A 228 0.81 15.60 18.74
N THR A 229 -0.26 16.41 18.83
CA THR A 229 -1.43 16.28 17.96
C THR A 229 -1.05 16.52 16.50
N ASP A 230 -0.19 17.50 16.24
CA ASP A 230 0.29 17.80 14.89
C ASP A 230 1.20 16.70 14.35
N LEU A 231 2.09 16.14 15.19
CA LEU A 231 2.89 14.97 14.82
C LEU A 231 2.00 13.76 14.47
N THR A 232 0.97 13.51 15.27
CA THR A 232 0.02 12.41 15.04
C THR A 232 -0.73 12.60 13.72
N ARG A 233 -1.17 13.84 13.42
CA ARG A 233 -1.79 14.18 12.14
C ARG A 233 -0.80 13.99 10.99
N HIS A 234 0.42 14.51 11.13
CA HIS A 234 1.48 14.45 10.13
C HIS A 234 1.82 13.00 9.75
N LEU A 235 2.02 12.13 10.76
CA LEU A 235 2.28 10.70 10.55
C LEU A 235 1.22 10.07 9.64
N ALA A 236 -0.07 10.36 9.82
CA ALA A 236 -1.14 9.80 8.98
C ALA A 236 -1.09 10.26 7.52
N THR A 237 -0.40 11.36 7.21
CA THR A 237 -0.25 11.91 5.85
C THR A 237 0.96 11.36 5.10
N VAL A 238 2.02 10.98 5.82
CA VAL A 238 3.24 10.40 5.25
C VAL A 238 2.94 8.97 4.78
N ARG A 239 2.78 8.77 3.46
CA ARG A 239 2.35 7.49 2.86
C ARG A 239 3.38 7.01 1.84
N PRO A 240 4.55 6.51 2.26
CA PRO A 240 5.49 5.82 1.38
C PRO A 240 5.04 4.39 1.05
N PRO A 241 5.70 3.72 0.08
CA PRO A 241 5.38 2.34 -0.30
C PRO A 241 5.40 1.36 0.86
N VAL A 242 6.33 1.55 1.78
CA VAL A 242 6.47 0.78 3.01
C VAL A 242 6.55 1.75 4.17
N ALA A 243 5.65 1.63 5.14
CA ALA A 243 5.56 2.53 6.28
C ALA A 243 5.67 1.78 7.61
N ALA A 244 6.21 2.46 8.63
CA ALA A 244 6.29 1.96 9.99
C ALA A 244 5.15 2.55 10.84
N ARG A 245 4.20 1.69 11.24
CA ARG A 245 2.95 2.07 11.93
C ARG A 245 2.77 1.36 13.26
N ARG A 246 3.88 1.01 13.92
CA ARG A 246 4.03 -0.10 14.88
C ARG A 246 4.07 -1.48 14.25
N TYR A 247 3.52 -1.60 13.05
CA TYR A 247 3.59 -2.77 12.18
C TYR A 247 4.18 -2.33 10.82
N LEU A 248 4.51 -3.27 9.95
CA LEU A 248 4.89 -2.98 8.56
C LEU A 248 3.62 -2.79 7.74
N GLU A 249 3.44 -1.60 7.18
CA GLU A 249 2.34 -1.30 6.25
C GLU A 249 2.89 -1.26 4.82
N ILE A 250 2.38 -2.13 3.95
CA ILE A 250 2.76 -2.24 2.54
C ILE A 250 1.61 -1.64 1.70
N ASP A 251 1.87 -0.51 1.03
CA ASP A 251 0.89 0.33 0.32
C ASP A 251 1.18 0.44 -1.19
N VAL A 252 1.39 -0.70 -1.85
CA VAL A 252 1.95 -0.76 -3.23
C VAL A 252 0.97 -1.24 -4.30
N ALA A 253 -0.05 -2.02 -3.93
CA ALA A 253 -0.99 -2.55 -4.90
C ALA A 253 -2.09 -1.52 -5.24
N ASP A 254 -2.36 -1.35 -6.54
CA ASP A 254 -3.57 -0.67 -6.99
C ASP A 254 -4.80 -1.50 -6.62
N ARG A 255 -5.96 -0.85 -6.48
CA ARG A 255 -7.22 -1.57 -6.29
C ARG A 255 -7.40 -2.56 -7.45
N GLN A 256 -7.58 -3.83 -7.09
CA GLN A 256 -7.82 -4.92 -8.04
C GLN A 256 -9.31 -5.01 -8.37
N PRO A 257 -9.74 -5.50 -9.55
CA PRO A 257 -11.16 -5.67 -9.85
C PRO A 257 -11.78 -6.80 -9.01
N GLY A 258 -13.06 -6.65 -8.66
CA GLY A 258 -13.83 -7.68 -7.94
C GLY A 258 -13.12 -8.23 -6.68
N ALA A 259 -13.00 -9.56 -6.61
CA ALA A 259 -12.33 -10.31 -5.54
C ALA A 259 -10.80 -10.40 -5.71
N GLY A 260 -10.21 -9.75 -6.72
CA GLY A 260 -8.78 -9.80 -7.00
C GLY A 260 -7.90 -9.24 -5.87
N TRP A 261 -8.48 -8.53 -4.89
CA TRP A 261 -7.79 -8.05 -3.68
C TRP A 261 -7.15 -9.17 -2.85
N ARG A 262 -7.65 -10.41 -3.00
CA ARG A 262 -7.14 -11.58 -2.27
C ARG A 262 -5.71 -11.93 -2.66
N VAL A 263 -5.33 -11.69 -3.92
CA VAL A 263 -4.00 -12.02 -4.46
C VAL A 263 -2.89 -11.13 -3.88
N PRO A 264 -2.96 -9.78 -3.92
CA PRO A 264 -1.94 -8.93 -3.30
C PRO A 264 -1.87 -9.12 -1.78
N LEU A 265 -2.98 -9.44 -1.11
CA LEU A 265 -2.96 -9.82 0.30
C LEU A 265 -2.12 -11.10 0.51
N ALA A 266 -2.43 -12.18 -0.23
CA ALA A 266 -1.77 -13.47 -0.08
C ALA A 266 -0.30 -13.43 -0.44
N VAL A 267 0.05 -12.84 -1.59
CA VAL A 267 1.44 -12.77 -2.07
C VAL A 267 2.30 -11.92 -1.12
N THR A 268 1.80 -10.76 -0.68
CA THR A 268 2.56 -9.89 0.24
C THR A 268 2.81 -10.56 1.58
N ALA A 269 1.78 -11.18 2.17
CA ALA A 269 1.93 -11.90 3.44
C ALA A 269 2.87 -13.11 3.29
N ALA A 270 2.72 -13.90 2.23
CA ALA A 270 3.58 -15.07 2.00
C ALA A 270 5.05 -14.70 1.84
N LEU A 271 5.36 -13.67 1.06
CA LEU A 271 6.74 -13.23 0.83
C LEU A 271 7.42 -12.71 2.10
N LEU A 272 6.68 -12.05 2.98
CA LEU A 272 7.25 -11.44 4.17
C LEU A 272 7.26 -12.39 5.37
N ASP A 273 6.22 -13.20 5.56
CA ASP A 273 6.02 -14.02 6.77
C ASP A 273 6.59 -15.44 6.68
N ASP A 274 6.74 -16.01 5.48
CA ASP A 274 7.42 -17.31 5.32
C ASP A 274 8.93 -17.10 5.09
N PRO A 275 9.80 -17.70 5.92
CA PRO A 275 11.23 -17.43 5.87
C PRO A 275 11.92 -17.92 4.59
N TYR A 276 11.39 -18.97 3.95
CA TYR A 276 11.92 -19.49 2.69
C TYR A 276 11.52 -18.59 1.52
N ALA A 277 10.24 -18.20 1.44
CA ALA A 277 9.79 -17.26 0.41
C ALA A 277 10.47 -15.89 0.55
N ALA A 278 10.74 -15.45 1.77
CA ALA A 278 11.53 -14.26 2.04
C ALA A 278 12.95 -14.35 1.45
N ALA A 279 13.64 -15.47 1.64
CA ALA A 279 14.99 -15.68 1.11
C ALA A 279 15.01 -15.72 -0.44
N GLU A 280 14.02 -16.38 -1.04
CA GLU A 280 13.87 -16.40 -2.51
C GLU A 280 13.58 -15.00 -3.06
N ALA A 281 12.72 -14.23 -2.41
CA ALA A 281 12.41 -12.86 -2.81
C ALA A 281 13.60 -11.89 -2.63
N GLU A 282 14.42 -12.07 -1.58
CA GLU A 282 15.70 -11.37 -1.43
C GLU A 282 16.64 -11.65 -2.62
N CYS A 283 16.67 -12.89 -3.10
CA CYS A 283 17.47 -13.27 -4.26
C CYS A 283 16.92 -12.65 -5.55
N ALA A 284 15.62 -12.78 -5.77
CA ALA A 284 14.91 -12.28 -6.96
C ALA A 284 15.02 -10.77 -7.15
N THR A 285 15.06 -10.02 -6.04
CA THR A 285 15.10 -8.55 -6.06
C THR A 285 16.51 -7.97 -6.09
N ARG A 286 17.56 -8.79 -5.94
CA ARG A 286 18.96 -8.32 -5.84
C ARG A 286 19.39 -7.48 -7.05
N ALA A 287 18.96 -7.87 -8.25
CA ALA A 287 19.29 -7.16 -9.50
C ALA A 287 18.60 -5.79 -9.62
N LEU A 288 17.58 -5.52 -8.81
CA LEU A 288 16.85 -4.25 -8.83
C LEU A 288 17.53 -3.17 -7.97
N THR A 289 18.36 -3.56 -7.01
CA THR A 289 19.08 -2.63 -6.13
C THR A 289 19.93 -1.65 -6.94
N GLY A 290 19.82 -0.36 -6.64
CA GLY A 290 20.56 0.70 -7.34
C GLY A 290 20.08 0.98 -8.77
N THR A 291 19.01 0.31 -9.24
CA THR A 291 18.47 0.55 -10.57
C THR A 291 17.90 1.97 -10.68
N PRO A 292 18.36 2.80 -11.65
CA PRO A 292 17.87 4.15 -11.81
C PRO A 292 16.37 4.17 -12.13
N ARG A 293 15.64 5.09 -11.49
CA ARG A 293 14.21 5.35 -11.73
C ARG A 293 13.33 4.10 -11.63
N LEU A 294 13.69 3.16 -10.75
CA LEU A 294 12.99 1.88 -10.60
C LEU A 294 11.48 2.05 -10.34
N TRP A 295 11.08 3.01 -9.50
CA TRP A 295 9.67 3.31 -9.24
C TRP A 295 8.93 3.89 -10.44
N GLU A 296 9.61 4.72 -11.25
CA GLU A 296 9.04 5.23 -12.50
C GLU A 296 8.78 4.06 -13.46
N ARG A 297 9.77 3.18 -13.64
CA ARG A 297 9.66 1.97 -14.49
C ARG A 297 8.56 1.04 -14.00
N ALA A 298 8.48 0.78 -12.69
CA ALA A 298 7.41 -0.03 -12.10
C ALA A 298 6.02 0.53 -12.37
N ALA A 299 5.85 1.85 -12.24
CA ALA A 299 4.57 2.52 -12.48
C ALA A 299 4.22 2.61 -13.99
N ARG A 300 5.22 2.86 -14.85
CA ARG A 300 5.04 3.08 -16.29
C ARG A 300 4.95 1.77 -17.06
N ASP A 301 5.96 0.93 -16.89
CA ASP A 301 6.21 -0.26 -17.70
C ASP A 301 5.67 -1.53 -17.05
N GLY A 302 5.40 -1.52 -15.73
CA GLY A 302 4.87 -2.68 -15.02
C GLY A 302 5.75 -3.91 -15.23
N LEU A 303 5.15 -5.05 -15.56
CA LEU A 303 5.89 -6.30 -15.82
C LEU A 303 6.42 -6.45 -17.25
N THR A 304 6.21 -5.45 -18.13
CA THR A 304 6.90 -5.41 -19.43
C THR A 304 8.35 -4.96 -19.29
N ASP A 305 8.70 -4.36 -18.15
CA ASP A 305 10.08 -4.19 -17.75
C ASP A 305 10.74 -5.55 -17.48
N PRO A 306 11.82 -5.93 -18.19
CA PRO A 306 12.38 -7.27 -18.07
C PRO A 306 12.90 -7.62 -16.67
N ALA A 307 13.46 -6.65 -15.95
CA ALA A 307 14.03 -6.88 -14.63
C ALA A 307 12.93 -7.07 -13.58
N LEU A 308 11.91 -6.22 -13.61
CA LEU A 308 10.74 -6.36 -12.73
C LEU A 308 9.94 -7.62 -13.07
N GLY A 309 9.77 -7.93 -14.35
CA GLY A 309 9.10 -9.15 -14.81
C GLY A 309 9.81 -10.42 -14.37
N ALA A 310 11.16 -10.47 -14.43
CA ALA A 310 11.93 -11.60 -13.93
C ALA A 310 11.76 -11.77 -12.41
N ALA A 311 11.96 -10.70 -11.64
CA ALA A 311 11.79 -10.71 -10.19
C ALA A 311 10.36 -11.10 -9.76
N ALA A 312 9.34 -10.63 -10.48
CA ALA A 312 7.94 -10.96 -10.20
C ALA A 312 7.67 -12.47 -10.34
N ARG A 313 8.20 -13.12 -11.38
CA ARG A 313 8.01 -14.57 -11.58
C ARG A 313 8.57 -15.37 -10.42
N GLU A 314 9.80 -15.07 -10.01
CA GLU A 314 10.46 -15.75 -8.88
C GLU A 314 9.70 -15.49 -7.56
N CYS A 315 9.33 -14.24 -7.29
CA CYS A 315 8.54 -13.88 -6.11
C CYS A 315 7.19 -14.60 -6.06
N PHE A 316 6.46 -14.69 -7.18
CA PHE A 316 5.16 -15.37 -7.19
C PHE A 316 5.28 -16.88 -7.02
N VAL A 317 6.31 -17.52 -7.58
CA VAL A 317 6.59 -18.95 -7.36
C VAL A 317 6.93 -19.20 -5.89
N ALA A 318 7.79 -18.36 -5.30
CA ALA A 318 8.14 -18.43 -3.89
C ALA A 318 6.91 -18.26 -2.98
N ALA A 319 6.07 -17.26 -3.27
CA ALA A 319 4.82 -17.02 -2.56
C ALA A 319 3.88 -18.21 -2.65
N TYR A 320 3.67 -18.79 -3.84
CA TYR A 320 2.81 -19.96 -4.02
C TYR A 320 3.29 -21.16 -3.18
N GLY A 321 4.61 -21.41 -3.16
CA GLY A 321 5.21 -22.45 -2.32
C GLY A 321 4.99 -22.21 -0.82
N ALA A 322 5.10 -20.96 -0.36
CA ALA A 322 4.82 -20.58 1.02
C ALA A 322 3.35 -20.78 1.39
N LEU A 323 2.41 -20.36 0.54
CA LEU A 323 0.97 -20.56 0.76
C LEU A 323 0.64 -22.05 0.92
N ALA A 324 1.28 -22.92 0.13
CA ALA A 324 1.12 -24.36 0.27
C ALA A 324 1.66 -24.90 1.62
N ARG A 325 2.85 -24.47 2.05
CA ARG A 325 3.43 -24.83 3.36
C ARG A 325 2.59 -24.37 4.54
N GLN A 326 2.00 -23.18 4.43
CA GLN A 326 1.15 -22.58 5.45
C GLN A 326 -0.26 -23.19 5.53
N GLY A 327 -0.58 -24.16 4.65
CA GLY A 327 -1.90 -24.80 4.64
C GLY A 327 -3.02 -23.87 4.19
N VAL A 328 -2.70 -22.84 3.40
CA VAL A 328 -3.68 -21.91 2.83
C VAL A 328 -4.66 -22.68 1.94
N SER A 329 -5.93 -22.29 2.03
CA SER A 329 -7.05 -22.90 1.31
C SER A 329 -6.76 -23.03 -0.18
N ARG A 330 -7.28 -24.11 -0.77
CA ARG A 330 -7.15 -24.35 -2.21
C ARG A 330 -7.71 -23.18 -3.03
N ASP A 331 -8.86 -22.64 -2.63
CA ASP A 331 -9.50 -21.52 -3.31
C ASP A 331 -8.59 -20.29 -3.41
N LEU A 332 -7.89 -19.92 -2.33
CA LEU A 332 -6.95 -18.80 -2.36
C LEU A 332 -5.66 -19.13 -3.16
N ARG A 333 -5.16 -20.36 -3.06
CA ARG A 333 -4.00 -20.80 -3.87
C ARG A 333 -4.31 -20.83 -5.36
N ASP A 334 -5.48 -21.30 -5.74
CA ASP A 334 -5.96 -21.33 -7.13
C ASP A 334 -6.09 -19.89 -7.67
N ALA A 335 -6.63 -18.95 -6.87
CA ALA A 335 -6.67 -17.53 -7.26
C ALA A 335 -5.28 -16.91 -7.49
N VAL A 336 -4.26 -17.31 -6.72
CA VAL A 336 -2.87 -16.86 -6.92
C VAL A 336 -2.26 -17.51 -8.16
N ALA A 337 -2.50 -18.80 -8.40
CA ALA A 337 -2.03 -19.50 -9.60
C ALA A 337 -2.64 -18.91 -10.87
N ASP A 338 -3.95 -18.66 -10.89
CA ASP A 338 -4.64 -18.04 -12.01
C ASP A 338 -4.07 -16.65 -12.32
N PHE A 339 -3.76 -15.86 -11.28
CA PHE A 339 -3.12 -14.55 -11.46
C PHE A 339 -1.70 -14.68 -12.03
N LEU A 340 -0.91 -15.62 -11.52
CA LEU A 340 0.44 -15.90 -12.01
C LEU A 340 0.43 -16.27 -13.51
N GLU A 341 -0.45 -17.17 -13.92
CA GLU A 341 -0.56 -17.63 -15.32
C GLU A 341 -1.11 -16.57 -16.26
N ARG A 342 -2.13 -15.81 -15.82
CA ARG A 342 -2.78 -14.79 -16.63
C ARG A 342 -1.90 -13.56 -16.83
N TYR A 343 -1.14 -13.18 -15.82
CA TYR A 343 -0.41 -11.90 -15.79
C TYR A 343 1.10 -12.11 -15.72
N VAL A 344 1.59 -12.60 -14.58
CA VAL A 344 3.01 -12.52 -14.22
C VAL A 344 3.90 -13.32 -15.18
N LEU A 345 3.54 -14.56 -15.51
CA LEU A 345 4.32 -15.38 -16.46
C LEU A 345 4.41 -14.71 -17.84
N ARG A 346 3.36 -14.01 -18.26
CA ARG A 346 3.24 -13.33 -19.55
C ARG A 346 3.87 -11.93 -19.56
N GLY A 347 4.47 -11.48 -18.46
CA GLY A 347 4.98 -10.10 -18.35
C GLY A 347 3.88 -9.05 -18.41
N ARG A 348 2.67 -9.41 -17.98
CA ARG A 348 1.48 -8.55 -17.97
C ARG A 348 1.02 -8.26 -16.54
N CYS A 349 0.13 -7.30 -16.40
CA CYS A 349 -0.59 -6.95 -15.18
C CYS A 349 -2.05 -6.59 -15.51
N PRO A 350 -2.94 -6.41 -14.52
CA PRO A 350 -4.34 -6.05 -14.74
C PRO A 350 -4.55 -4.81 -15.62
N ALA A 351 -3.65 -3.82 -15.53
CA ALA A 351 -3.69 -2.63 -16.37
C ALA A 351 -3.63 -2.96 -17.88
N ASP A 352 -2.92 -4.02 -18.28
CA ASP A 352 -2.86 -4.41 -19.70
C ASP A 352 -4.23 -4.88 -20.21
N ASP A 353 -5.04 -5.55 -19.39
CA ASP A 353 -6.40 -5.93 -19.78
C ASP A 353 -7.33 -4.72 -19.90
N VAL A 354 -7.12 -3.68 -19.08
CA VAL A 354 -7.85 -2.42 -19.17
C VAL A 354 -7.47 -1.68 -20.46
N LEU A 355 -6.18 -1.65 -20.79
CA LEU A 355 -5.66 -1.03 -22.01
C LEU A 355 -6.17 -1.76 -23.27
N ASP A 356 -6.12 -3.09 -23.31
CA ASP A 356 -6.64 -3.89 -24.42
C ASP A 356 -8.12 -3.55 -24.70
N ARG A 357 -8.95 -3.47 -23.65
CA ARG A 357 -10.37 -3.09 -23.76
C ARG A 357 -10.56 -1.65 -24.22
N ALA A 358 -9.72 -0.72 -23.77
CA ALA A 358 -9.79 0.68 -24.19
C ALA A 358 -9.43 0.86 -25.67
N THR A 359 -8.45 0.09 -26.17
CA THR A 359 -8.05 0.10 -27.59
C THR A 359 -9.03 -0.63 -28.50
N ALA A 360 -9.78 -1.60 -27.97
CA ALA A 360 -10.79 -2.35 -28.73
C ALA A 360 -12.12 -1.61 -28.87
N ARG A 361 -12.34 -0.51 -28.13
CA ARG A 361 -13.52 0.34 -28.31
C ARG A 361 -13.30 1.26 -29.53
N PRO A 362 -14.16 1.19 -30.56
CA PRO A 362 -14.00 1.95 -31.80
C PRO A 362 -14.14 3.46 -31.60
#